data_AF-A0A2D5HB81-F1
#
_entry.id   AF-A0A2D5HB81-F1
#
_cell.length_a   1.000
_cell.length_b   1.000
_cell.length_c   1.000
_cell.angle_alpha   90.00
_cell.angle_beta   90.00
_cell.angle_gamma   90.00
#
_symmetry.space_group_name_H-M   'P 1'
#
loop_
_entity.id
_entity.type
_entity.pdbx_description
1 polymer ?
#
loop_
_entity_poly.entity_id
_entity_poly.type
_entity_poly.pdbx_seq_one_letter_code
_entity_poly.pdbx_strand_id
1 'polypeptide(L)'
;MLARIALAGLAALLLASALVPVSKPSSRSPWLGPVEGPLATAGKAGAADEPYDEDIALYEEAIDRIGKGENYYDFIVPLQRARDYPVNPGLAVRLPTLAYLDAWLGTPGQIVAALALMLGIVAAWWRRFGEEGVSPRLRRLATATVFVGASLGLNRHYFPLHELWAGGLIALSFGLHRIGANGRGGKWSAAFCAAALALAIREHALPFVLLMAATALWYRNWREAAAWAALVTVFFAALSVHLSLVSRDVLPSDPHSAPWLVVRGLSGWLGNVVQASNLRWLPHFLAGPAVVLMTFGWLGFKGRAGLFGFLLSAGYGLAFMLAGRWDNFYWGAMIAPAMFAGIVFAPRALSQLAAAARARTRAPAPPSN
;
A
#
# COMPACT_ATOMS: atom_id res chain seq x y z
N MET A 1 15.00 -28.81 -10.15
CA MET A 1 14.67 -28.96 -8.71
C MET A 1 14.00 -27.70 -8.15
N LEU A 2 14.64 -26.52 -8.22
CA LEU A 2 14.10 -25.25 -7.71
C LEU A 2 12.68 -24.90 -8.20
N ALA A 3 12.39 -25.01 -9.50
CA ALA A 3 11.06 -24.71 -10.04
C ALA A 3 9.95 -25.61 -9.47
N ARG A 4 10.27 -26.88 -9.13
CA ARG A 4 9.31 -27.79 -8.49
C ARG A 4 9.03 -27.40 -7.04
N ILE A 5 10.08 -27.00 -6.32
CA ILE A 5 9.97 -26.49 -4.94
C ILE A 5 9.15 -25.21 -4.92
N ALA A 6 9.42 -24.27 -5.83
CA ALA A 6 8.67 -23.02 -5.94
C ALA A 6 7.19 -23.27 -6.29
N LEU A 7 6.90 -24.21 -7.18
CA LEU A 7 5.53 -24.60 -7.52
C LEU A 7 4.80 -25.21 -6.33
N ALA A 8 5.45 -26.14 -5.60
CA ALA A 8 4.89 -26.74 -4.41
C ALA A 8 4.66 -25.70 -3.29
N GLY A 9 5.62 -24.79 -3.08
CA GLY A 9 5.49 -23.69 -2.14
C GLY A 9 4.35 -22.75 -2.47
N LEU A 10 4.17 -22.40 -3.75
CA LEU A 10 3.03 -21.58 -4.19
C LEU A 10 1.69 -22.31 -3.98
N ALA A 11 1.61 -23.60 -4.29
CA ALA A 11 0.40 -24.39 -4.06
C ALA A 11 0.05 -24.46 -2.56
N ALA A 12 1.05 -24.70 -1.71
CA ALA A 12 0.87 -24.69 -0.25
C ALA A 12 0.43 -23.31 0.27
N LEU A 13 1.02 -22.23 -0.25
CA LEU A 13 0.64 -20.86 0.11
C LEU A 13 -0.79 -20.52 -0.32
N LEU A 14 -1.21 -20.95 -1.52
CA LEU A 14 -2.59 -20.77 -1.98
C LEU A 14 -3.59 -21.51 -1.09
N LEU A 15 -3.31 -22.76 -0.74
CA LEU A 15 -4.13 -23.54 0.20
C LEU A 15 -4.19 -22.87 1.57
N ALA A 16 -3.04 -22.49 2.15
CA ALA A 16 -2.99 -21.79 3.43
C ALA A 16 -3.77 -20.47 3.39
N SER A 17 -3.67 -19.72 2.29
CA SER A 17 -4.36 -18.44 2.14
C SER A 17 -5.88 -18.56 2.04
N ALA A 18 -6.40 -19.71 1.61
CA ALA A 18 -7.84 -19.97 1.59
C ALA A 18 -8.40 -20.30 2.98
N LEU A 19 -7.54 -20.69 3.93
CA LEU A 19 -7.93 -21.24 5.23
C LEU A 19 -7.66 -20.27 6.39
N VAL A 20 -6.57 -19.52 6.33
CA VAL A 20 -6.13 -18.61 7.40
C VAL A 20 -7.03 -17.38 7.49
N PRO A 21 -7.47 -16.93 8.68
CA PRO A 21 -8.39 -15.80 8.83
C PRO A 21 -7.83 -14.48 8.28
N VAL A 22 -8.66 -13.71 7.57
CA VAL A 22 -8.34 -12.35 7.07
C VAL A 22 -8.98 -11.24 7.90
N SER A 23 -9.70 -11.58 8.96
CA SER A 23 -10.43 -10.61 9.78
C SER A 23 -10.13 -10.85 11.26
N LYS A 24 -10.31 -9.81 12.09
CA LYS A 24 -10.08 -9.86 13.53
C LYS A 24 -10.89 -11.02 14.16
N PRO A 25 -10.35 -11.77 15.12
CA PRO A 25 -11.14 -12.76 15.87
C PRO A 25 -12.36 -12.06 16.48
N SER A 26 -13.58 -12.51 16.10
CA SER A 26 -14.93 -11.95 16.35
C SER A 26 -15.60 -11.28 15.15
N SER A 27 -14.84 -10.72 14.20
CA SER A 27 -15.41 -10.12 12.99
C SER A 27 -15.87 -11.19 12.01
N ARG A 28 -17.07 -11.03 11.45
CA ARG A 28 -17.65 -11.93 10.45
C ARG A 28 -17.45 -11.36 9.05
N SER A 29 -17.59 -12.19 8.02
CA SER A 29 -17.62 -11.74 6.62
C SER A 29 -19.02 -11.23 6.28
N PRO A 30 -19.18 -10.13 5.50
CA PRO A 30 -20.50 -9.63 5.05
C PRO A 30 -21.37 -10.68 4.34
N TRP A 31 -20.77 -11.78 3.89
CA TRP A 31 -21.44 -12.91 3.23
C TRP A 31 -22.03 -13.95 4.17
N LEU A 32 -21.70 -13.89 5.48
CA LEU A 32 -22.23 -14.80 6.51
C LEU A 32 -23.39 -14.18 7.31
N GLY A 33 -23.90 -13.04 6.85
CA GLY A 33 -24.91 -12.21 7.51
C GLY A 33 -24.50 -10.73 7.52
N PRO A 34 -25.38 -9.81 7.96
CA PRO A 34 -25.00 -8.42 8.17
C PRO A 34 -23.79 -8.37 9.11
N VAL A 35 -22.73 -7.74 8.64
CA VAL A 35 -21.57 -7.40 9.45
C VAL A 35 -21.62 -5.90 9.62
N GLU A 36 -21.30 -5.43 10.82
CA GLU A 36 -20.85 -4.06 11.05
C GLU A 36 -19.57 -3.86 10.25
N GLY A 37 -19.73 -3.61 8.96
CA GLY A 37 -18.72 -2.94 8.20
C GLY A 37 -18.71 -1.47 8.60
N PRO A 38 -17.76 -0.69 8.06
CA PRO A 38 -17.77 0.79 8.11
C PRO A 38 -19.05 1.47 7.59
N LEU A 39 -20.01 0.68 7.14
CA LEU A 39 -21.31 1.08 6.64
C LEU A 39 -22.36 0.26 7.40
N ALA A 40 -22.43 0.44 8.71
CA ALA A 40 -23.63 0.08 9.45
C ALA A 40 -24.74 1.09 9.09
N THR A 41 -25.46 0.82 8.01
CA THR A 41 -26.73 1.51 7.71
C THR A 41 -27.82 1.01 8.66
N ALA A 42 -27.71 1.34 9.94
CA ALA A 42 -28.79 1.36 10.93
C ALA A 42 -28.16 1.62 12.31
N GLY A 43 -28.25 2.85 12.79
CA GLY A 43 -27.94 3.15 14.18
C GLY A 43 -28.85 2.35 15.10
N LYS A 44 -28.26 1.51 15.95
CA LYS A 44 -28.88 1.08 17.20
C LYS A 44 -28.20 1.84 18.33
N ALA A 45 -28.98 2.67 19.01
CA ALA A 45 -28.56 3.30 20.25
C ALA A 45 -28.30 2.20 21.31
N GLY A 46 -27.09 2.16 21.87
CA GLY A 46 -26.78 1.39 23.08
C GLY A 46 -25.85 0.18 22.95
N ALA A 47 -25.06 0.05 21.88
CA ALA A 47 -23.91 -0.87 21.86
C ALA A 47 -22.65 -0.07 22.19
N ALA A 48 -21.84 -0.56 23.13
CA ALA A 48 -20.60 0.07 23.55
C ALA A 48 -19.71 0.41 22.35
N ASP A 49 -19.28 1.67 22.29
CA ASP A 49 -18.65 2.33 21.15
C ASP A 49 -17.47 1.51 20.58
N GLU A 50 -17.56 1.18 19.29
CA GLU A 50 -16.50 0.48 18.57
C GLU A 50 -15.31 1.43 18.27
N PRO A 51 -14.04 0.96 18.38
CA PRO A 51 -12.85 1.82 18.24
C PRO A 51 -12.50 2.29 16.81
N TYR A 52 -13.46 2.31 15.88
CA TYR A 52 -13.19 2.47 14.44
C TYR A 52 -13.54 3.86 13.86
N ASP A 53 -14.21 4.75 14.61
CA ASP A 53 -14.50 6.15 14.17
C ASP A 53 -13.63 7.23 14.85
N GLU A 54 -12.86 6.87 15.88
CA GLU A 54 -12.11 7.86 16.68
C GLU A 54 -10.88 8.43 15.93
N ASP A 55 -10.20 7.62 15.10
CA ASP A 55 -9.02 8.05 14.33
C ASP A 55 -9.41 9.12 13.31
N ILE A 56 -10.51 8.90 12.60
CA ILE A 56 -11.03 9.83 11.59
C ILE A 56 -11.48 11.12 12.28
N ALA A 57 -12.24 11.00 13.38
CA ALA A 57 -12.67 12.16 14.16
C ALA A 57 -11.48 12.99 14.69
N LEU A 58 -10.35 12.35 15.03
CA LEU A 58 -9.13 13.05 15.45
C LEU A 58 -8.53 13.84 14.27
N TYR A 59 -8.47 13.25 13.08
CA TYR A 59 -7.93 13.91 11.90
C TYR A 59 -8.84 15.04 11.40
N GLU A 60 -10.16 14.84 11.41
CA GLU A 60 -11.13 15.89 11.04
C GLU A 60 -11.05 17.10 11.97
N GLU A 61 -10.94 16.88 13.28
CA GLU A 61 -10.74 17.95 14.26
C GLU A 61 -9.42 18.71 13.99
N ALA A 62 -8.33 17.99 13.68
CA ALA A 62 -7.06 18.63 13.36
C ALA A 62 -7.14 19.47 12.08
N ILE A 63 -7.85 18.98 11.05
CA ILE A 63 -8.09 19.71 9.80
C ILE A 63 -8.91 20.99 10.06
N ASP A 64 -9.97 20.91 10.86
CA ASP A 64 -10.82 22.05 11.21
C ASP A 64 -10.03 23.15 11.95
N ARG A 65 -9.21 22.77 12.93
CA ARG A 65 -8.35 23.71 13.67
C ARG A 65 -7.30 24.39 12.79
N ILE A 66 -6.65 23.65 11.90
CA ILE A 66 -5.76 24.24 10.89
C ILE A 66 -6.53 25.20 9.98
N GLY A 67 -7.75 24.84 9.57
CA GLY A 67 -8.62 25.69 8.77
C GLY A 67 -8.97 27.02 9.45
N LYS A 68 -9.01 27.05 10.79
CA LYS A 68 -9.18 28.26 11.62
C LYS A 68 -7.88 29.05 11.84
N GLY A 69 -6.76 28.58 11.29
CA GLY A 69 -5.46 29.27 11.34
C GLY A 69 -4.53 28.81 12.47
N GLU A 70 -4.87 27.74 13.19
CA GLU A 70 -3.99 27.20 14.24
C GLU A 70 -2.79 26.45 13.64
N ASN A 71 -1.63 26.52 14.31
CA ASN A 71 -0.47 25.73 13.92
C ASN A 71 -0.62 24.29 14.42
N TYR A 72 -0.37 23.30 13.55
CA TYR A 72 -0.50 21.88 13.89
C TYR A 72 0.21 21.48 15.19
N TYR A 73 1.44 21.98 15.38
CA TYR A 73 2.26 21.59 16.52
C TYR A 73 1.80 22.22 17.83
N ASP A 74 1.05 23.33 17.80
CA ASP A 74 0.57 23.98 19.02
C ASP A 74 -0.54 23.18 19.70
N PHE A 75 -1.19 22.26 18.99
CA PHE A 75 -2.37 21.58 19.50
C PHE A 75 -2.44 20.07 19.36
N ILE A 76 -1.69 19.46 18.42
CA ILE A 76 -1.91 18.04 18.09
C ILE A 76 -1.62 17.12 19.28
N VAL A 77 -0.55 17.37 20.04
CA VAL A 77 -0.16 16.53 21.18
C VAL A 77 -1.19 16.65 22.31
N PRO A 78 -1.59 17.86 22.76
CA PRO A 78 -2.72 18.00 23.69
C PRO A 78 -4.01 17.35 23.21
N LEU A 79 -4.34 17.47 21.91
CA LEU A 79 -5.54 16.89 21.33
C LEU A 79 -5.51 15.35 21.35
N GLN A 80 -4.40 14.74 20.95
CA GLN A 80 -4.23 13.28 21.01
C GLN A 80 -4.29 12.78 22.45
N ARG A 81 -3.58 13.44 23.38
CA ARG A 81 -3.62 13.11 24.81
C ARG A 81 -5.03 13.19 25.38
N ALA A 82 -5.79 14.23 25.06
CA ALA A 82 -7.16 14.40 25.56
C ALA A 82 -8.14 13.32 25.07
N ARG A 83 -7.76 12.57 24.03
CA ARG A 83 -8.51 11.45 23.47
C ARG A 83 -7.83 10.10 23.76
N ASP A 84 -6.93 10.05 24.75
CA ASP A 84 -6.18 8.85 25.15
C ASP A 84 -5.38 8.17 24.02
N TYR A 85 -5.04 8.94 22.97
CA TYR A 85 -4.16 8.47 21.90
C TYR A 85 -2.69 8.51 22.33
N PRO A 86 -1.88 7.53 21.90
CA PRO A 86 -0.46 7.55 22.18
C PRO A 86 0.24 8.67 21.43
N VAL A 87 1.10 9.40 22.14
CA VAL A 87 2.05 10.38 21.57
C VAL A 87 3.51 9.91 21.71
N ASN A 88 3.71 8.75 22.36
CA ASN A 88 5.02 8.12 22.54
C ASN A 88 5.03 6.70 21.93
N PRO A 89 5.98 6.35 21.04
CA PRO A 89 7.03 7.20 20.49
C PRO A 89 6.44 8.30 19.60
N GLY A 90 7.18 9.39 19.39
CA GLY A 90 6.70 10.55 18.61
C GLY A 90 6.19 10.24 17.20
N LEU A 91 6.53 9.06 16.64
CA LEU A 91 5.97 8.53 15.39
C LEU A 91 4.46 8.19 15.46
N ALA A 92 3.88 8.16 16.66
CA ALA A 92 2.43 8.04 16.85
C ALA A 92 1.70 9.35 16.46
N VAL A 93 2.38 10.50 16.54
CA VAL A 93 1.91 11.76 15.98
C VAL A 93 2.17 11.75 14.47
N ARG A 94 1.13 12.04 13.67
CA ARG A 94 1.22 11.93 12.21
C ARG A 94 1.94 13.13 11.60
N LEU A 95 2.46 12.93 10.38
CA LEU A 95 2.99 14.03 9.59
C LEU A 95 1.85 15.00 9.23
N PRO A 96 2.08 16.32 9.32
CA PRO A 96 1.00 17.30 9.18
C PRO A 96 0.59 17.55 7.72
N THR A 97 1.35 17.04 6.74
CA THR A 97 1.20 17.42 5.33
C THR A 97 -0.21 17.19 4.80
N LEU A 98 -0.83 16.05 5.10
CA LEU A 98 -2.19 15.79 4.64
C LEU A 98 -3.20 16.72 5.33
N ALA A 99 -3.09 16.92 6.63
CA ALA A 99 -4.02 17.79 7.38
C ALA A 99 -4.02 19.23 6.83
N TYR A 100 -2.84 19.78 6.48
CA TYR A 100 -2.76 21.08 5.81
C TYR A 100 -3.35 21.08 4.39
N LEU A 101 -3.06 20.05 3.59
CA LEU A 101 -3.65 19.93 2.25
C LEU A 101 -5.18 19.85 2.31
N ASP A 102 -5.72 19.05 3.22
CA ASP A 102 -7.15 18.87 3.40
C ASP A 102 -7.83 20.15 3.90
N ALA A 103 -7.19 20.89 4.81
CA ALA A 103 -7.69 22.18 5.29
C ALA A 103 -7.72 23.24 4.17
N TRP A 104 -6.70 23.30 3.32
CA TRP A 104 -6.64 24.25 2.20
C TRP A 104 -7.58 23.91 1.05
N LEU A 105 -7.72 22.61 0.73
CA LEU A 105 -8.59 22.15 -0.35
C LEU A 105 -10.07 22.25 0.02
N GLY A 106 -10.39 22.02 1.30
CA GLY A 106 -11.74 21.77 1.76
C GLY A 106 -12.37 20.55 1.07
N THR A 107 -13.63 20.25 1.42
CA THR A 107 -14.33 19.08 0.85
C THR A 107 -14.36 19.07 -0.70
N PRO A 108 -14.73 20.17 -1.40
CA PRO A 108 -14.80 20.14 -2.86
C PRO A 108 -13.43 19.88 -3.50
N GLY A 109 -12.37 20.51 -2.97
CA GLY A 109 -11.01 20.30 -3.46
C GLY A 109 -10.52 18.88 -3.24
N GLN A 110 -10.83 18.26 -2.10
CA GLN A 110 -10.51 16.86 -1.83
C GLN A 110 -11.21 15.92 -2.83
N ILE A 111 -12.50 16.16 -3.15
CA ILE A 111 -13.23 15.36 -4.15
C ILE A 111 -12.56 15.47 -5.53
N VAL A 112 -12.22 16.69 -5.96
CA VAL A 112 -11.54 16.92 -7.24
C VAL A 112 -10.15 16.27 -7.24
N ALA A 113 -9.39 16.39 -6.15
CA ALA A 113 -8.07 15.77 -6.01
C ALA A 113 -8.15 14.23 -6.06
N ALA A 114 -9.12 13.62 -5.38
CA ALA A 114 -9.34 12.18 -5.39
C ALA A 114 -9.70 11.67 -6.80
N LEU A 115 -10.61 12.37 -7.49
CA LEU A 115 -10.98 12.05 -8.88
C LEU A 115 -9.78 12.21 -9.82
N ALA A 116 -9.03 13.31 -9.71
CA ALA A 116 -7.85 13.57 -10.52
C ALA A 116 -6.75 12.52 -10.29
N LEU A 117 -6.51 12.13 -9.03
CA LEU A 117 -5.56 11.09 -8.68
C LEU A 117 -5.99 9.74 -9.26
N MET A 118 -7.25 9.33 -9.10
CA MET A 118 -7.77 8.09 -9.68
C MET A 118 -7.64 8.06 -11.21
N LEU A 119 -8.07 9.13 -11.89
CA LEU A 119 -7.94 9.24 -13.34
C LEU A 119 -6.47 9.24 -13.78
N GLY A 120 -5.59 9.91 -13.04
CA GLY A 120 -4.15 9.91 -13.25
C GLY A 120 -3.54 8.52 -13.15
N ILE A 121 -3.92 7.74 -12.13
CA ILE A 121 -3.50 6.34 -11.95
C ILE A 121 -3.94 5.51 -13.16
N VAL A 122 -5.22 5.56 -13.51
CA VAL A 122 -5.78 4.80 -14.65
C VAL A 122 -5.07 5.17 -15.95
N ALA A 123 -4.88 6.46 -16.22
CA ALA A 123 -4.20 6.95 -17.43
C ALA A 123 -2.72 6.52 -17.47
N ALA A 124 -2.00 6.63 -16.35
CA ALA A 124 -0.60 6.23 -16.25
C ALA A 124 -0.41 4.74 -16.52
N TRP A 125 -1.26 3.90 -15.92
CA TRP A 125 -1.24 2.45 -16.12
C TRP A 125 -1.71 2.02 -17.51
N TRP A 126 -2.77 2.65 -18.03
CA TRP A 126 -3.21 2.43 -19.41
C TRP A 126 -2.07 2.71 -20.40
N ARG A 127 -1.37 3.84 -20.23
CA ARG A 127 -0.21 4.19 -21.07
C ARG A 127 0.92 3.18 -20.88
N ARG A 128 1.24 2.80 -19.65
CA ARG A 128 2.30 1.83 -19.35
C ARG A 128 2.09 0.49 -20.03
N PHE A 129 0.92 -0.10 -19.86
CA PHE A 129 0.63 -1.39 -20.48
C PHE A 129 0.70 -1.32 -22.01
N GLY A 130 0.33 -0.18 -22.61
CA GLY A 130 0.51 0.06 -24.04
C GLY A 130 1.98 0.13 -24.46
N GLU A 131 2.77 0.96 -23.78
CA GLU A 131 4.21 1.13 -24.06
C GLU A 131 5.02 -0.17 -23.86
N GLU A 132 4.62 -1.02 -22.90
CA GLU A 132 5.28 -2.30 -22.61
C GLU A 132 4.71 -3.48 -23.44
N GLY A 133 3.88 -3.20 -24.45
CA GLY A 133 3.44 -4.19 -25.44
C GLY A 133 2.44 -5.24 -24.90
N VAL A 134 1.67 -4.90 -23.87
CA VAL A 134 0.58 -5.77 -23.39
C VAL A 134 -0.52 -5.83 -24.44
N SER A 135 -1.03 -7.04 -24.73
CA SER A 135 -2.09 -7.22 -25.73
C SER A 135 -3.33 -6.36 -25.41
N PRO A 136 -4.09 -5.88 -26.41
CA PRO A 136 -5.22 -4.98 -26.16
C PRO A 136 -6.27 -5.53 -25.19
N ARG A 137 -6.49 -6.86 -25.18
CA ARG A 137 -7.39 -7.52 -24.24
C ARG A 137 -6.84 -7.48 -22.80
N LEU A 138 -5.60 -7.91 -22.60
CA LEU A 138 -4.97 -7.89 -21.28
C LEU A 138 -4.79 -6.47 -20.74
N ARG A 139 -4.49 -5.51 -21.61
CA ARG A 139 -4.38 -4.09 -21.26
C ARG A 139 -5.68 -3.55 -20.66
N ARG A 140 -6.83 -3.87 -21.27
CA ARG A 140 -8.16 -3.49 -20.73
C ARG A 140 -8.42 -4.13 -19.37
N LEU A 141 -8.17 -5.44 -19.25
CA LEU A 141 -8.37 -6.16 -17.98
C LEU A 141 -7.44 -5.65 -16.86
N ALA A 142 -6.16 -5.44 -17.16
CA ALA A 142 -5.18 -4.94 -16.20
C ALA A 142 -5.50 -3.50 -15.77
N THR A 143 -5.95 -2.66 -16.70
CA THR A 143 -6.37 -1.28 -16.37
C THR A 143 -7.66 -1.27 -15.55
N ALA A 144 -8.63 -2.14 -15.87
CA ALA A 144 -9.86 -2.28 -15.09
C ALA A 144 -9.58 -2.74 -13.65
N THR A 145 -8.65 -3.67 -13.45
CA THR A 145 -8.25 -4.11 -12.10
C THR A 145 -7.49 -3.02 -11.33
N VAL A 146 -6.65 -2.23 -11.99
CA VAL A 146 -6.08 -1.00 -11.39
C VAL A 146 -7.18 -0.03 -10.96
N PHE A 147 -8.20 0.20 -11.79
CA PHE A 147 -9.33 1.05 -11.44
C PHE A 147 -10.08 0.50 -10.21
N VAL A 148 -10.33 -0.82 -10.15
CA VAL A 148 -10.96 -1.45 -8.98
C VAL A 148 -10.11 -1.28 -7.71
N GLY A 149 -8.77 -1.34 -7.81
CA GLY A 149 -7.89 -1.07 -6.67
C GLY A 149 -7.90 0.41 -6.25
N ALA A 150 -7.90 1.33 -7.22
CA ALA A 150 -7.85 2.77 -6.99
C ALA A 150 -9.20 3.39 -6.58
N SER A 151 -10.33 2.76 -6.91
CA SER A 151 -11.67 3.31 -6.66
C SER A 151 -12.01 3.46 -5.17
N LEU A 152 -11.31 2.73 -4.29
CA LEU A 152 -11.42 2.95 -2.85
C LEU A 152 -11.06 4.39 -2.46
N GLY A 153 -10.16 5.02 -3.22
CA GLY A 153 -9.75 6.42 -3.08
C GLY A 153 -10.88 7.43 -3.23
N LEU A 154 -12.06 7.01 -3.74
CA LEU A 154 -13.23 7.88 -3.88
C LEU A 154 -14.15 7.87 -2.67
N ASN A 155 -13.89 7.02 -1.67
CA ASN A 155 -14.71 7.02 -0.46
C ASN A 155 -14.37 8.23 0.41
N ARG A 156 -15.25 9.25 0.35
CA ARG A 156 -15.11 10.51 1.06
C ARG A 156 -14.88 10.37 2.56
N HIS A 157 -15.50 9.38 3.19
CA HIS A 157 -15.35 9.13 4.62
C HIS A 157 -13.88 8.87 5.01
N TYR A 158 -13.07 8.37 4.09
CA TYR A 158 -11.65 8.07 4.33
C TYR A 158 -10.67 9.13 3.83
N PHE A 159 -11.15 10.32 3.44
CA PHE A 159 -10.24 11.38 2.99
C PHE A 159 -9.22 11.81 4.05
N PRO A 160 -9.54 11.87 5.36
CA PRO A 160 -8.54 12.14 6.39
C PRO A 160 -7.50 11.01 6.59
N LEU A 161 -7.73 9.81 6.02
CA LEU A 161 -6.80 8.69 6.13
C LEU A 161 -5.63 8.83 5.16
N HIS A 162 -4.42 8.85 5.73
CA HIS A 162 -3.19 9.12 5.01
C HIS A 162 -2.83 8.00 4.02
N GLU A 163 -3.15 6.75 4.39
CA GLU A 163 -2.88 5.56 3.59
C GLU A 163 -3.63 5.58 2.25
N LEU A 164 -4.80 6.20 2.21
CA LEU A 164 -5.62 6.28 1.00
C LEU A 164 -4.92 7.12 -0.07
N TRP A 165 -4.46 8.31 0.30
CA TRP A 165 -3.74 9.23 -0.57
C TRP A 165 -2.34 8.71 -0.91
N ALA A 166 -1.58 8.28 0.09
CA ALA A 166 -0.22 7.78 -0.12
C ALA A 166 -0.21 6.52 -0.98
N GLY A 167 -1.14 5.59 -0.78
CA GLY A 167 -1.28 4.40 -1.61
C GLY A 167 -1.65 4.70 -3.07
N GLY A 168 -2.57 5.65 -3.28
CA GLY A 168 -2.89 6.15 -4.62
C GLY A 168 -1.69 6.80 -5.32
N LEU A 169 -0.93 7.63 -4.60
CA LEU A 169 0.28 8.27 -5.11
C LEU A 169 1.42 7.28 -5.39
N ILE A 170 1.58 6.22 -4.60
CA ILE A 170 2.49 5.10 -4.89
C ILE A 170 2.08 4.41 -6.19
N ALA A 171 0.79 4.12 -6.38
CA ALA A 171 0.29 3.50 -7.60
C ALA A 171 0.46 4.41 -8.83
N LEU A 172 0.25 5.71 -8.67
CA LEU A 172 0.52 6.71 -9.71
C LEU A 172 2.01 6.75 -10.04
N SER A 173 2.87 6.87 -9.01
CA SER A 173 4.32 6.91 -9.15
C SER A 173 4.83 5.68 -9.90
N PHE A 174 4.41 4.48 -9.48
CA PHE A 174 4.80 3.25 -10.14
C PHE A 174 4.28 3.20 -11.58
N GLY A 175 3.03 3.59 -11.84
CA GLY A 175 2.44 3.64 -13.17
C GLY A 175 3.13 4.63 -14.12
N LEU A 176 3.65 5.74 -13.60
CA LEU A 176 4.41 6.74 -14.36
C LEU A 176 5.85 6.32 -14.62
N HIS A 177 6.43 5.50 -13.75
CA HIS A 177 7.83 5.12 -13.81
C HIS A 177 8.16 4.18 -14.97
N ARG A 178 9.29 4.42 -15.64
CA ARG A 178 9.91 3.47 -16.57
C ARG A 178 11.34 3.20 -16.12
N ILE A 179 11.68 1.93 -15.96
CA ILE A 179 12.99 1.48 -15.48
C ILE A 179 14.00 1.46 -16.64
N GLY A 180 14.88 2.46 -16.71
CA GLY A 180 16.04 2.49 -17.61
C GLY A 180 17.15 1.52 -17.19
N ALA A 181 18.26 1.46 -17.94
CA ALA A 181 19.50 0.80 -17.48
C ALA A 181 20.75 1.49 -17.99
N ASN A 182 21.81 1.45 -17.18
CA ASN A 182 23.10 2.06 -17.44
C ASN A 182 22.97 3.55 -17.82
N GLY A 183 22.03 4.25 -17.16
CA GLY A 183 21.74 5.67 -17.44
C GLY A 183 21.05 5.92 -18.78
N ARG A 184 20.66 4.87 -19.52
CA ARG A 184 19.93 4.97 -20.79
C ARG A 184 18.47 4.60 -20.62
N GLY A 185 17.60 5.40 -21.23
CA GLY A 185 16.16 5.27 -21.10
C GLY A 185 15.66 5.53 -19.68
N GLY A 186 14.39 5.26 -19.47
CA GLY A 186 13.70 5.50 -18.20
C GLY A 186 12.99 6.85 -18.13
N LYS A 187 11.94 6.89 -17.32
CA LYS A 187 11.10 8.07 -17.08
C LYS A 187 10.75 8.06 -15.60
N TRP A 188 11.32 8.97 -14.82
CA TRP A 188 11.20 8.93 -13.37
C TRP A 188 10.84 10.26 -12.72
N SER A 189 10.93 11.40 -13.42
CA SER A 189 10.67 12.72 -12.81
C SER A 189 9.25 12.86 -12.25
N ALA A 190 8.22 12.55 -13.04
CA ALA A 190 6.84 12.61 -12.56
C ALA A 190 6.55 11.53 -11.49
N ALA A 191 7.19 10.36 -11.60
CA ALA A 191 7.11 9.33 -10.57
C ALA A 191 7.75 9.79 -9.25
N PHE A 192 8.85 10.52 -9.32
CA PHE A 192 9.54 11.11 -8.19
C PHE A 192 8.68 12.13 -7.47
N CYS A 193 8.03 13.05 -8.19
CA CYS A 193 7.12 14.02 -7.57
C CYS A 193 5.96 13.33 -6.84
N ALA A 194 5.32 12.33 -7.46
CA ALA A 194 4.25 11.57 -6.83
C ALA A 194 4.72 10.81 -5.58
N ALA A 195 5.91 10.19 -5.65
CA ALA A 195 6.50 9.45 -4.52
C ALA A 195 6.93 10.38 -3.37
N ALA A 196 7.49 11.56 -3.70
CA ALA A 196 7.87 12.55 -2.71
C ALA A 196 6.65 13.08 -1.96
N LEU A 197 5.54 13.35 -2.66
CA LEU A 197 4.28 13.72 -2.02
C LEU A 197 3.71 12.57 -1.17
N ALA A 198 3.76 11.33 -1.67
CA ALA A 198 3.32 10.16 -0.89
C ALA A 198 4.11 10.03 0.42
N LEU A 199 5.43 10.24 0.37
CA LEU A 199 6.32 10.15 1.52
C LEU A 199 6.15 11.33 2.49
N ALA A 200 5.87 12.52 1.98
CA ALA A 200 5.54 13.68 2.81
C ALA A 200 4.22 13.51 3.56
N ILE A 201 3.22 12.86 2.92
CA ILE A 201 1.96 12.51 3.57
C ILE A 201 2.17 11.37 4.57
N ARG A 202 2.92 10.33 4.20
CA ARG A 202 3.00 9.10 5.00
C ARG A 202 4.36 8.43 4.94
N GLU A 203 4.96 8.22 6.12
CA GLU A 203 6.22 7.51 6.29
C GLU A 203 6.16 6.05 5.82
N HIS A 204 4.97 5.43 5.80
CA HIS A 204 4.78 4.09 5.22
C HIS A 204 5.04 4.03 3.71
N ALA A 205 5.21 5.14 3.01
CA ALA A 205 5.67 5.15 1.63
C ALA A 205 7.20 4.94 1.50
N LEU A 206 7.95 5.01 2.60
CA LEU A 206 9.42 4.87 2.59
C LEU A 206 9.90 3.55 1.98
N PRO A 207 9.30 2.37 2.27
CA PRO A 207 9.71 1.11 1.63
C PRO A 207 9.62 1.15 0.09
N PHE A 208 8.61 1.82 -0.46
CA PHE A 208 8.49 2.02 -1.91
C PHE A 208 9.64 2.89 -2.45
N VAL A 209 9.95 4.00 -1.79
CA VAL A 209 11.04 4.90 -2.19
C VAL A 209 12.41 4.20 -2.09
N LEU A 210 12.63 3.41 -1.04
CA LEU A 210 13.84 2.60 -0.89
C LEU A 210 13.97 1.55 -1.99
N LEU A 211 12.87 0.88 -2.36
CA LEU A 211 12.87 -0.07 -3.47
C LEU A 211 13.15 0.61 -4.81
N MET A 212 12.66 1.84 -5.02
CA MET A 212 12.99 2.65 -6.19
C MET A 212 14.49 2.99 -6.23
N ALA A 213 15.05 3.43 -5.10
CA ALA A 213 16.49 3.70 -4.98
C ALA A 213 17.33 2.46 -5.27
N ALA A 214 16.99 1.33 -4.65
CA ALA A 214 17.67 0.04 -4.84
C ALA A 214 17.56 -0.44 -6.30
N THR A 215 16.40 -0.28 -6.93
CA THR A 215 16.20 -0.64 -8.34
C THR A 215 17.02 0.24 -9.28
N ALA A 216 17.04 1.56 -9.04
CA ALA A 216 17.86 2.48 -9.82
C ALA A 216 19.36 2.17 -9.68
N LEU A 217 19.80 1.85 -8.47
CA LEU A 217 21.18 1.42 -8.20
C LEU A 217 21.51 0.10 -8.90
N TRP A 218 20.64 -0.91 -8.78
CA TRP A 218 20.80 -2.22 -9.39
C TRP A 218 20.97 -2.15 -10.90
N TYR A 219 20.17 -1.31 -11.56
CA TYR A 219 20.26 -1.08 -13.01
C TYR A 219 21.27 0.00 -13.40
N ARG A 220 22.13 0.46 -12.46
CA ARG A 220 23.21 1.44 -12.68
C ARG A 220 22.72 2.77 -13.26
N ASN A 221 21.52 3.21 -12.85
CA ASN A 221 20.96 4.51 -13.17
C ASN A 221 21.34 5.53 -12.09
N TRP A 222 22.63 5.89 -12.03
CA TRP A 222 23.21 6.67 -10.93
C TRP A 222 22.50 8.00 -10.64
N ARG A 223 22.07 8.73 -11.68
CA ARG A 223 21.33 10.00 -11.51
C ARG A 223 20.00 9.80 -10.80
N GLU A 224 19.29 8.74 -11.17
CA GLU A 224 18.01 8.40 -10.56
C GLU A 224 18.22 7.86 -9.13
N ALA A 225 19.21 6.99 -8.93
CA ALA A 225 19.57 6.47 -7.62
C ALA A 225 19.93 7.60 -6.64
N ALA A 226 20.72 8.59 -7.09
CA ALA A 226 21.07 9.76 -6.30
C ALA A 226 19.84 10.61 -5.94
N ALA A 227 18.89 10.80 -6.88
CA ALA A 227 17.66 11.53 -6.60
C ALA A 227 16.81 10.82 -5.53
N TRP A 228 16.62 9.51 -5.64
CA TRP A 228 15.89 8.74 -4.63
C TRP A 228 16.60 8.74 -3.27
N ALA A 229 17.93 8.62 -3.24
CA ALA A 229 18.71 8.71 -2.00
C ALA A 229 18.64 10.11 -1.36
N ALA A 230 18.66 11.17 -2.16
CA ALA A 230 18.46 12.54 -1.68
C ALA A 230 17.07 12.73 -1.08
N LEU A 231 16.01 12.18 -1.71
CA LEU A 231 14.66 12.22 -1.16
C LEU A 231 14.57 11.54 0.21
N VAL A 232 15.19 10.36 0.35
CA VAL A 232 15.26 9.65 1.65
C VAL A 232 15.98 10.49 2.70
N THR A 233 17.09 11.13 2.33
CA THR A 233 17.87 11.99 3.24
C THR A 233 17.06 13.20 3.71
N VAL A 234 16.41 13.90 2.77
CA VAL A 234 15.53 15.04 3.07
C VAL A 234 14.36 14.62 3.95
N PHE A 235 13.77 13.46 3.67
CA PHE A 235 12.68 12.91 4.49
C PHE A 235 13.13 12.66 5.93
N PHE A 236 14.28 12.02 6.15
CA PHE A 236 14.79 11.82 7.50
C PHE A 236 15.09 13.13 8.22
N ALA A 237 15.66 14.12 7.53
CA ALA A 237 15.87 15.44 8.13
C ALA A 237 14.54 16.11 8.54
N ALA A 238 13.54 16.06 7.66
CA ALA A 238 12.20 16.58 7.95
C ALA A 238 11.51 15.83 9.10
N LEU A 239 11.64 14.50 9.14
CA LEU A 239 11.11 13.67 10.21
C LEU A 239 11.81 13.98 11.54
N SER A 240 13.12 14.19 11.56
CA SER A 240 13.83 14.62 12.77
C SER A 240 13.34 15.97 13.27
N VAL A 241 13.09 16.93 12.37
CA VAL A 241 12.47 18.22 12.75
C VAL A 241 11.08 18.00 13.32
N HIS A 242 10.23 17.22 12.65
CA HIS A 242 8.89 16.89 13.14
C HIS A 242 8.93 16.28 14.56
N LEU A 243 9.77 15.27 14.78
CA LEU A 243 9.92 14.63 16.09
C LEU A 243 10.45 15.60 17.15
N SER A 244 11.36 16.51 16.78
CA SER A 244 11.86 17.53 17.71
C SER A 244 10.77 18.52 18.15
N LEU A 245 9.84 18.85 17.25
CA LEU A 245 8.70 19.71 17.55
C LEU A 245 7.72 18.99 18.48
N VAL A 246 7.33 17.76 18.11
CA VAL A 246 6.44 16.90 18.92
C VAL A 246 6.99 16.69 20.33
N SER A 247 8.30 16.44 20.46
CA SER A 247 8.92 16.12 21.76
C SER A 247 8.82 17.23 22.81
N ARG A 248 8.53 18.48 22.40
CA ARG A 248 8.38 19.62 23.31
C ARG A 248 7.14 19.50 24.19
N ASP A 249 6.11 18.85 23.67
CA ASP A 249 4.80 18.75 24.31
C ASP A 249 4.51 17.36 24.89
N VAL A 250 5.39 16.39 24.68
CA VAL A 250 5.26 15.02 25.22
C VAL A 250 5.66 15.00 26.69
N LEU A 251 4.78 14.48 27.53
CA LEU A 251 4.95 14.33 28.97
C LEU A 251 5.28 12.87 29.34
N PRO A 252 6.01 12.63 30.45
CA PRO A 252 6.28 11.27 30.93
C PRO A 252 5.01 10.45 31.28
N SER A 253 3.90 11.12 31.57
CA SER A 253 2.61 10.51 31.87
C SER A 253 1.79 10.14 30.64
N ASP A 254 2.27 10.46 29.43
CA ASP A 254 1.50 10.27 28.21
C ASP A 254 1.32 8.81 27.83
N PRO A 255 0.20 8.45 27.19
CA PRO A 255 -0.03 7.09 26.74
C PRO A 255 1.07 6.62 25.78
N HIS A 256 1.59 5.42 26.06
CA HIS A 256 2.53 4.75 25.18
C HIS A 256 1.79 3.92 24.14
N SER A 257 2.27 3.99 22.89
CA SER A 257 1.77 3.14 21.83
C SER A 257 2.08 1.69 22.15
N ALA A 258 1.09 0.81 21.91
CA ALA A 258 1.33 -0.61 21.97
C ALA A 258 2.41 -1.03 20.97
N PRO A 259 3.16 -2.12 21.22
CA PRO A 259 4.18 -2.60 20.30
C PRO A 259 3.62 -2.84 18.89
N TRP A 260 4.32 -2.33 17.87
CA TRP A 260 3.91 -2.53 16.47
C TRP A 260 4.37 -3.87 15.91
N LEU A 261 5.44 -4.46 16.46
CA LEU A 261 5.93 -5.78 16.08
C LEU A 261 5.08 -6.86 16.77
N VAL A 262 4.17 -7.46 16.01
CA VAL A 262 3.16 -8.41 16.52
C VAL A 262 3.20 -9.79 15.86
N VAL A 263 3.94 -9.94 14.76
CA VAL A 263 4.16 -11.22 14.04
C VAL A 263 2.85 -11.97 13.75
N ARG A 264 1.91 -11.32 13.07
CA ARG A 264 0.60 -11.90 12.67
C ARG A 264 0.70 -12.95 11.57
N GLY A 265 1.87 -13.12 10.95
CA GLY A 265 2.09 -14.11 9.90
C GLY A 265 1.16 -13.89 8.70
N LEU A 266 0.74 -14.97 8.05
CA LEU A 266 -0.07 -14.90 6.83
C LEU A 266 -1.38 -14.11 7.02
N SER A 267 -2.01 -14.20 8.20
CA SER A 267 -3.22 -13.43 8.54
C SER A 267 -2.98 -11.92 8.49
N GLY A 268 -1.78 -11.46 8.86
CA GLY A 268 -1.40 -10.05 8.82
C GLY A 268 -1.35 -9.52 7.40
N TRP A 269 -0.67 -10.24 6.51
CA TRP A 269 -0.62 -9.88 5.09
C TRP A 269 -1.99 -9.89 4.43
N LEU A 270 -2.70 -11.01 4.51
CA LEU A 270 -3.97 -11.16 3.81
C LEU A 270 -5.03 -10.23 4.40
N GLY A 271 -5.11 -10.13 5.73
CA GLY A 271 -6.12 -9.31 6.40
C GLY A 271 -5.99 -7.83 6.09
N ASN A 272 -4.77 -7.28 6.13
CA ASN A 272 -4.58 -5.86 5.82
C ASN A 272 -5.04 -5.53 4.39
N VAL A 273 -4.64 -6.35 3.42
CA VAL A 273 -5.03 -6.12 2.02
C VAL A 273 -6.53 -6.34 1.78
N VAL A 274 -7.09 -7.43 2.32
CA VAL A 274 -8.48 -7.79 2.07
C VAL A 274 -9.42 -6.74 2.65
N GLN A 275 -9.19 -6.35 3.91
CA GLN A 275 -10.06 -5.41 4.62
C GLN A 275 -9.92 -3.98 4.09
N ALA A 276 -8.72 -3.58 3.66
CA ALA A 276 -8.46 -2.26 3.09
C ALA A 276 -8.64 -2.19 1.55
N SER A 277 -9.38 -3.11 0.95
CA SER A 277 -9.66 -3.09 -0.49
C SER A 277 -11.06 -3.60 -0.81
N ASN A 278 -11.39 -3.61 -2.11
CA ASN A 278 -12.65 -4.17 -2.58
C ASN A 278 -12.73 -5.71 -2.45
N LEU A 279 -11.66 -6.39 -2.02
CA LEU A 279 -11.68 -7.83 -1.74
C LEU A 279 -12.49 -8.20 -0.48
N ARG A 280 -12.77 -7.24 0.41
CA ARG A 280 -13.66 -7.47 1.57
C ARG A 280 -15.05 -7.99 1.17
N TRP A 281 -15.43 -7.74 -0.07
CA TRP A 281 -16.67 -8.25 -0.68
C TRP A 281 -16.51 -9.60 -1.35
N LEU A 282 -15.41 -10.33 -1.17
CA LEU A 282 -15.31 -11.72 -1.62
C LEU A 282 -15.47 -12.69 -0.43
N PRO A 283 -15.97 -13.91 -0.67
CA PRO A 283 -15.83 -14.98 0.29
C PRO A 283 -14.37 -15.17 0.69
N HIS A 284 -14.15 -15.41 1.98
CA HIS A 284 -12.81 -15.52 2.57
C HIS A 284 -11.87 -16.47 1.81
N PHE A 285 -12.39 -17.64 1.44
CA PHE A 285 -11.65 -18.66 0.70
C PHE A 285 -11.21 -18.24 -0.72
N LEU A 286 -11.75 -17.13 -1.26
CA LEU A 286 -11.32 -16.52 -2.51
C LEU A 286 -10.45 -15.29 -2.29
N ALA A 287 -10.76 -14.49 -1.27
CA ALA A 287 -10.07 -13.23 -0.99
C ALA A 287 -8.58 -13.45 -0.70
N GLY A 288 -8.25 -14.40 0.18
CA GLY A 288 -6.86 -14.73 0.53
C GLY A 288 -6.03 -15.20 -0.68
N PRO A 289 -6.48 -16.22 -1.44
CA PRO A 289 -5.79 -16.64 -2.65
C PRO A 289 -5.67 -15.53 -3.71
N ALA A 290 -6.65 -14.64 -3.81
CA ALA A 290 -6.56 -13.50 -4.72
C ALA A 290 -5.38 -12.58 -4.38
N VAL A 291 -5.09 -12.33 -3.10
CA VAL A 291 -3.91 -11.55 -2.67
C VAL A 291 -2.59 -12.21 -3.09
N VAL A 292 -2.49 -13.52 -2.90
CA VAL A 292 -1.32 -14.30 -3.31
C VAL A 292 -1.15 -14.25 -4.83
N LEU A 293 -2.24 -14.44 -5.59
CA LEU A 293 -2.21 -14.40 -7.05
C LEU A 293 -1.95 -13.00 -7.61
N MET A 294 -2.46 -11.95 -6.99
CA MET A 294 -2.14 -10.57 -7.35
C MET A 294 -0.64 -10.29 -7.16
N THR A 295 -0.07 -10.73 -6.04
CA THR A 295 1.36 -10.55 -5.76
C THR A 295 2.23 -11.38 -6.70
N PHE A 296 2.00 -12.69 -6.77
CA PHE A 296 2.76 -13.61 -7.61
C PHE A 296 2.60 -13.29 -9.10
N GLY A 297 1.41 -12.87 -9.51
CA GLY A 297 1.09 -12.60 -10.90
C GLY A 297 1.92 -11.48 -11.52
N TRP A 298 2.45 -10.55 -10.72
CA TRP A 298 3.42 -9.56 -11.20
C TRP A 298 4.64 -10.18 -11.90
N LEU A 299 5.08 -11.37 -11.50
CA LEU A 299 6.16 -12.09 -12.18
C LEU A 299 5.80 -12.52 -13.61
N GLY A 300 4.51 -12.57 -13.95
CA GLY A 300 4.02 -12.80 -15.30
C GLY A 300 4.07 -11.55 -16.18
N PHE A 301 4.18 -10.35 -15.60
CA PHE A 301 4.31 -9.11 -16.37
C PHE A 301 5.71 -9.02 -16.98
N LYS A 302 5.78 -8.81 -18.30
CA LYS A 302 7.05 -8.82 -19.02
C LYS A 302 7.89 -7.60 -18.61
N GLY A 303 9.18 -7.81 -18.41
CA GLY A 303 10.15 -6.74 -18.17
C GLY A 303 10.46 -6.51 -16.69
N ARG A 304 11.23 -5.46 -16.43
CA ARG A 304 11.77 -5.13 -15.09
C ARG A 304 10.67 -4.73 -14.11
N ALA A 305 9.59 -4.18 -14.63
CA ALA A 305 8.41 -3.77 -13.88
C ALA A 305 7.72 -4.94 -13.17
N GLY A 306 7.72 -6.13 -13.77
CA GLY A 306 7.11 -7.33 -13.16
C GLY A 306 7.82 -7.73 -11.87
N LEU A 307 9.16 -7.82 -11.90
CA LEU A 307 9.94 -8.11 -10.69
C LEU A 307 9.77 -7.00 -9.64
N PHE A 308 9.79 -5.73 -10.05
CA PHE A 308 9.55 -4.62 -9.14
C PHE A 308 8.18 -4.72 -8.45
N GLY A 309 7.10 -4.94 -9.22
CA GLY A 309 5.76 -5.07 -8.69
C GLY A 309 5.60 -6.25 -7.73
N PHE A 310 6.27 -7.37 -8.01
CA PHE A 310 6.35 -8.52 -7.11
C PHE A 310 7.07 -8.17 -5.82
N LEU A 311 8.27 -7.59 -5.89
CA LEU A 311 9.06 -7.22 -4.70
C LEU A 311 8.35 -6.17 -3.84
N LEU A 312 7.68 -5.21 -4.47
CA LEU A 312 6.88 -4.20 -3.77
C LEU A 312 5.72 -4.86 -3.01
N SER A 313 4.93 -5.66 -3.71
CA SER A 313 3.75 -6.32 -3.12
C SER A 313 4.13 -7.31 -2.03
N ALA A 314 5.16 -8.13 -2.28
CA ALA A 314 5.69 -9.09 -1.30
C ALA A 314 6.37 -8.39 -0.11
N GLY A 315 7.04 -7.26 -0.34
CA GLY A 315 7.68 -6.47 0.72
C GLY A 315 6.66 -5.87 1.69
N TYR A 316 5.59 -5.25 1.19
CA TYR A 316 4.48 -4.82 2.04
C TYR A 316 3.78 -6.01 2.70
N GLY A 317 3.61 -7.12 1.98
CA GLY A 317 3.07 -8.35 2.56
C GLY A 317 3.88 -8.82 3.76
N LEU A 318 5.20 -8.93 3.62
CA LEU A 318 6.12 -9.27 4.71
C LEU A 318 6.04 -8.26 5.87
N ALA A 319 5.99 -6.96 5.56
CA ALA A 319 5.84 -5.93 6.58
C ALA A 319 4.55 -6.15 7.41
N PHE A 320 3.42 -6.47 6.76
CA PHE A 320 2.16 -6.76 7.45
C PHE A 320 2.15 -8.11 8.18
N MET A 321 2.97 -9.08 7.77
CA MET A 321 3.15 -10.32 8.53
C MET A 321 3.87 -10.07 9.86
N LEU A 322 4.78 -9.09 9.90
CA LEU A 322 5.64 -8.81 11.05
C LEU A 322 5.07 -7.72 11.94
N ALA A 323 4.47 -6.68 11.35
CA ALA A 323 4.06 -5.46 12.03
C ALA A 323 2.61 -5.06 11.72
N GLY A 324 2.02 -4.31 12.65
CA GLY A 324 0.66 -3.76 12.53
C GLY A 324 -0.39 -4.67 13.15
N ARG A 325 -1.19 -4.09 14.05
CA ARG A 325 -2.27 -4.77 14.75
C ARG A 325 -3.50 -4.94 13.85
N TRP A 326 -4.55 -5.61 14.33
CA TRP A 326 -5.78 -5.81 13.56
C TRP A 326 -6.50 -4.50 13.22
N ASP A 327 -6.41 -3.55 14.14
CA ASP A 327 -6.83 -2.15 14.05
C ASP A 327 -6.01 -1.35 13.01
N ASN A 328 -4.87 -1.84 12.54
CA ASN A 328 -4.07 -1.22 11.48
C ASN A 328 -4.35 -1.80 10.09
N PHE A 329 -5.51 -2.43 9.88
CA PHE A 329 -5.82 -3.06 8.60
C PHE A 329 -5.76 -2.08 7.41
N TYR A 330 -6.11 -0.80 7.65
CA TYR A 330 -6.10 0.27 6.65
C TYR A 330 -4.71 0.49 6.00
N TRP A 331 -3.62 0.01 6.61
CA TRP A 331 -2.29 -0.01 6.00
C TRP A 331 -2.25 -0.76 4.67
N GLY A 332 -3.16 -1.72 4.44
CA GLY A 332 -3.27 -2.40 3.15
C GLY A 332 -3.60 -1.47 1.97
N ALA A 333 -4.22 -0.30 2.24
CA ALA A 333 -4.52 0.70 1.21
C ALA A 333 -3.25 1.29 0.57
N MET A 334 -2.10 1.21 1.26
CA MET A 334 -0.80 1.64 0.72
C MET A 334 -0.40 0.92 -0.57
N ILE A 335 -0.83 -0.33 -0.74
CA ILE A 335 -0.36 -1.19 -1.84
C ILE A 335 -1.49 -1.70 -2.74
N ALA A 336 -2.73 -1.78 -2.23
CA ALA A 336 -3.87 -2.30 -2.97
C ALA A 336 -4.04 -1.66 -4.37
N PRO A 337 -3.96 -0.32 -4.56
CA PRO A 337 -4.20 0.29 -5.87
C PRO A 337 -3.21 -0.16 -6.96
N ALA A 338 -1.97 -0.44 -6.60
CA ALA A 338 -0.98 -0.99 -7.53
C ALA A 338 -1.13 -2.49 -7.68
N MET A 339 -1.32 -3.23 -6.58
CA MET A 339 -1.20 -4.68 -6.55
C MET A 339 -2.25 -5.42 -7.40
N PHE A 340 -3.46 -4.87 -7.53
CA PHE A 340 -4.57 -5.52 -8.23
C PHE A 340 -4.26 -5.93 -9.67
N ALA A 341 -3.46 -5.15 -10.40
CA ALA A 341 -3.11 -5.45 -11.78
C ALA A 341 -2.41 -6.81 -11.95
N GLY A 342 -1.69 -7.26 -10.91
CA GLY A 342 -0.92 -8.50 -10.95
C GLY A 342 -1.78 -9.74 -11.21
N ILE A 343 -3.05 -9.76 -10.81
CA ILE A 343 -3.93 -10.93 -11.01
C ILE A 343 -4.13 -11.25 -12.49
N VAL A 344 -4.12 -10.24 -13.35
CA VAL A 344 -4.30 -10.40 -14.80
C VAL A 344 -3.11 -11.14 -15.42
N PHE A 345 -1.94 -11.06 -14.80
CA PHE A 345 -0.71 -11.70 -15.24
C PHE A 345 -0.45 -13.05 -14.54
N ALA A 346 -1.25 -13.41 -13.52
CA ALA A 346 -1.12 -14.67 -12.78
C ALA A 346 -1.20 -15.94 -13.66
N PRO A 347 -2.12 -16.06 -14.65
CA PRO A 347 -2.16 -17.24 -15.51
C PRO A 347 -0.85 -17.47 -16.28
N ARG A 348 -0.20 -16.38 -16.69
CA ARG A 348 1.10 -16.44 -17.36
C ARG A 348 2.21 -16.84 -16.39
N ALA A 349 2.27 -16.24 -15.20
CA ALA A 349 3.25 -16.59 -14.18
C ALA A 349 3.16 -18.08 -13.77
N LEU A 350 1.94 -18.57 -13.56
CA LEU A 350 1.66 -19.96 -13.22
C LEU A 350 2.07 -20.93 -14.33
N SER A 351 1.69 -20.64 -15.58
CA SER A 351 2.05 -21.51 -16.71
C SER A 351 3.56 -21.57 -16.95
N GLN A 352 4.27 -20.45 -16.80
CA GLN A 352 5.73 -20.42 -16.88
C GLN A 352 6.40 -21.22 -15.76
N LEU A 353 5.92 -21.09 -14.52
CA LEU A 353 6.44 -21.87 -13.39
C LEU A 353 6.17 -23.37 -13.56
N ALA A 354 4.96 -23.75 -14.01
CA ALA A 354 4.62 -25.14 -14.28
C ALA A 354 5.46 -25.75 -15.41
N ALA A 355 5.69 -24.99 -16.49
CA ALA A 355 6.56 -25.41 -17.58
C ALA A 355 8.01 -25.62 -17.10
N ALA A 356 8.54 -24.69 -16.31
CA ALA A 356 9.87 -24.79 -15.72
C ALA A 356 10.02 -25.99 -14.76
N ALA A 357 8.95 -26.32 -14.02
CA ALA A 357 8.92 -27.48 -13.12
C ALA A 357 8.91 -28.83 -13.87
N ARG A 358 8.31 -28.84 -15.07
CA ARG A 358 8.21 -30.02 -15.96
C ARG A 358 9.45 -30.24 -16.83
N ALA A 359 10.22 -29.18 -17.13
CA ALA A 359 11.45 -29.30 -17.89
C ALA A 359 12.42 -30.28 -17.21
N ARG A 360 12.82 -31.36 -17.93
CA ARG A 360 13.93 -32.21 -17.48
C ARG A 360 15.23 -31.39 -17.59
N THR A 361 16.07 -31.47 -16.57
CA THR A 361 17.48 -31.07 -16.69
C THR A 361 18.07 -31.80 -17.89
N ARG A 362 18.36 -31.08 -18.98
CA ARG A 362 19.17 -31.64 -20.06
C ARG A 362 20.54 -31.96 -19.45
N ALA A 363 20.94 -33.23 -19.49
CA ALA A 363 22.33 -33.59 -19.25
C ALA A 363 23.20 -32.84 -20.27
N PRO A 364 24.39 -32.34 -19.90
CA PRO A 364 25.31 -31.78 -20.86
C PRO A 364 25.59 -32.84 -21.94
N ALA A 365 25.54 -32.44 -23.21
CA ALA A 365 25.90 -33.33 -24.30
C ALA A 365 27.34 -33.82 -24.07
N PRO A 366 27.63 -35.12 -24.24
CA PRO A 366 29.01 -35.59 -24.16
C PRO A 366 29.86 -34.84 -25.20
N PRO A 367 31.13 -34.54 -24.90
CA PRO A 367 32.03 -33.94 -25.87
C PRO A 367 32.07 -34.83 -27.12
N SER A 368 31.93 -34.20 -28.30
CA SER A 368 32.21 -34.86 -29.57
C SER A 368 33.69 -35.23 -29.60
N ASN A 369 34.00 -36.52 -29.66
CA ASN A 369 35.34 -37.03 -29.94
C ASN A 369 35.76 -36.74 -31.38
#